data_AF-B9SLY0-F1
#
_entry.id   AF-B9SLY0-F1
#
_cell.length_a   1.000
_cell.length_b   1.000
_cell.length_c   1.000
_cell.angle_alpha   90.00
_cell.angle_beta   90.00
_cell.angle_gamma   90.00
#
_symmetry.space_group_name_H-M   'P 1'
#
loop_
_entity.id
_entity.type
_entity.pdbx_description
1 polymer ?
#
loop_
_entity_poly.entity_id
_entity_poly.type
_entity_poly.pdbx_seq_one_letter_code
_entity_poly.pdbx_strand_id
1 'polypeptide(L)'
;MSAHYRSPLSYTVLLLESASDSIFYIFQTLQDCEDALSLFEDGSLKEGAGQNSKVFGITADAKKCINTHRDEFETKMSHDLSTSHILTGAFQDALKFIKSSISMLKDLYLVTPGTFGEAIANGCGQGNSLETMCSVEQDPEAVSVVKEPNPPPAIAS
;
A
#
# COMPACT_ATOMS: atom_id res chain seq x y z
N MET A 1 8.99 -26.19 -6.46
CA MET A 1 7.87 -25.71 -7.30
C MET A 1 8.31 -25.08 -8.62
N SER A 2 9.59 -25.18 -8.99
CA SER A 2 10.18 -24.56 -10.19
C SER A 2 10.18 -25.49 -11.42
N ALA A 3 9.53 -26.65 -11.36
CA ALA A 3 9.49 -27.61 -12.45
C ALA A 3 8.12 -27.62 -13.13
N HIS A 4 8.14 -27.83 -14.45
CA HIS A 4 6.93 -27.96 -15.25
C HIS A 4 6.23 -29.28 -14.93
N TYR A 5 4.89 -29.30 -14.87
CA TYR A 5 4.15 -30.50 -14.43
C TYR A 5 4.34 -31.73 -15.36
N ARG A 6 4.64 -31.49 -16.64
CA ARG A 6 4.96 -32.53 -17.62
C ARG A 6 6.42 -33.00 -17.60
N SER A 7 7.30 -32.29 -16.89
CA SER A 7 8.72 -32.65 -16.84
C SER A 7 8.97 -33.70 -15.76
N PRO A 8 9.81 -34.72 -16.04
CA PRO A 8 10.28 -35.62 -15.00
C PRO A 8 10.92 -34.84 -13.85
N LEU A 9 10.49 -35.08 -12.62
CA LEU A 9 11.00 -34.39 -11.44
C LEU A 9 12.04 -35.25 -10.73
N SER A 10 13.26 -34.75 -10.65
CA SER A 10 14.34 -35.37 -9.88
C SER A 10 14.42 -34.73 -8.50
N TYR A 11 14.26 -35.53 -7.45
CA TYR A 11 14.38 -35.07 -6.08
C TYR A 11 15.80 -35.25 -5.60
N THR A 12 16.43 -34.17 -5.16
CA THR A 12 17.74 -34.19 -4.50
C THR A 12 17.67 -33.32 -3.25
N VAL A 13 18.54 -33.61 -2.28
CA VAL A 13 18.64 -32.82 -1.04
C VAL A 13 18.90 -31.34 -1.36
N LEU A 14 19.81 -31.07 -2.30
CA LEU A 14 20.12 -29.69 -2.74
C LEU A 14 18.91 -28.94 -3.30
N LEU A 15 18.04 -29.61 -4.06
CA LEU A 15 16.82 -28.99 -4.59
C LEU A 15 15.79 -28.71 -3.49
N LEU A 16 15.76 -29.55 -2.46
CA LEU A 16 14.88 -29.35 -1.30
C LEU A 16 15.36 -28.19 -0.43
N GLU A 17 16.66 -28.12 -0.17
CA GLU A 17 17.29 -26.99 0.53
C GLU A 17 17.03 -25.68 -0.21
N SER A 18 17.31 -25.63 -1.52
CA SER A 18 17.04 -24.44 -2.34
C SER A 18 15.55 -24.05 -2.39
N ALA A 19 14.65 -25.04 -2.41
CA ALA A 19 13.21 -24.76 -2.30
C ALA A 19 12.85 -24.17 -0.93
N SER A 20 13.50 -24.63 0.14
CA SER A 20 13.29 -24.15 1.50
C SER A 20 13.77 -22.71 1.65
N ASP A 21 14.95 -22.37 1.13
CA ASP A 21 15.48 -21.00 1.09
C ASP A 21 14.54 -20.05 0.32
N SER A 22 13.99 -20.53 -0.81
CA SER A 22 13.06 -19.74 -1.61
C SER A 22 11.77 -19.45 -0.84
N ILE A 23 11.22 -20.44 -0.14
CA ILE A 23 10.03 -20.28 0.70
C ILE A 23 10.31 -19.33 1.87
N PHE A 24 11.45 -19.51 2.55
CA PHE A 24 11.89 -18.62 3.62
C PHE A 24 11.99 -17.17 3.15
N TYR A 25 12.60 -16.93 1.98
CA TYR A 25 12.71 -15.59 1.41
C TYR A 25 11.35 -14.93 1.15
N ILE A 26 10.35 -15.70 0.68
CA ILE A 26 8.99 -15.21 0.48
C ILE A 26 8.40 -14.78 1.82
N PHE A 27 8.42 -15.65 2.82
CA PHE A 27 7.86 -15.34 4.13
C PHE A 27 8.54 -14.14 4.79
N GLN A 28 9.87 -14.05 4.70
CA GLN A 28 10.61 -12.91 5.23
C GLN A 28 10.21 -11.61 4.52
N THR A 29 10.06 -11.63 3.20
CA THR A 29 9.64 -10.44 2.44
C THR A 29 8.21 -10.01 2.80
N LEU A 30 7.31 -10.96 3.03
CA LEU A 30 5.94 -10.68 3.47
C LEU A 30 5.91 -10.11 4.89
N GLN A 31 6.71 -10.66 5.81
CA GLN A 31 6.84 -10.11 7.16
C GLN A 31 7.39 -8.68 7.11
N ASP A 32 8.43 -8.43 6.31
CA ASP A 32 8.99 -7.10 6.12
C ASP A 32 7.94 -6.09 5.60
N CYS A 33 6.96 -6.54 4.80
CA CYS A 33 5.83 -5.71 4.39
C CYS A 33 4.92 -5.36 5.56
N GLU A 34 4.57 -6.36 6.38
CA GLU A 34 3.68 -6.18 7.52
C GLU A 34 4.29 -5.23 8.57
N ASP A 35 5.57 -5.39 8.85
CA ASP A 35 6.34 -4.52 9.75
C ASP A 35 6.38 -3.08 9.21
N ALA A 36 6.62 -2.93 7.89
CA ALA A 36 6.63 -1.62 7.25
C ALA A 36 5.26 -0.95 7.29
N LEU A 37 4.17 -1.70 7.08
CA LEU A 37 2.79 -1.19 7.15
C LEU A 37 2.39 -0.80 8.58
N SER A 38 2.78 -1.59 9.57
CA SER A 38 2.52 -1.31 11.00
C SER A 38 3.09 0.03 11.42
N LEU A 39 4.25 0.43 10.86
CA LEU A 39 4.87 1.74 11.09
C LEU A 39 3.97 2.94 10.71
N PHE A 40 3.07 2.74 9.73
CA PHE A 40 2.11 3.76 9.29
C PHE A 40 0.84 3.80 10.16
N GLU A 41 0.46 2.67 10.77
CA GLU A 41 -0.77 2.53 11.56
C GLU A 41 -0.56 2.97 13.02
N ASP A 42 0.59 2.64 13.61
CA ASP A 42 0.86 2.79 15.06
C ASP A 42 1.26 4.22 15.50
N GLY A 43 0.96 5.23 14.67
CA GLY A 43 0.92 6.64 15.11
C GLY A 43 2.10 7.54 14.73
N SER A 44 3.21 7.02 14.19
CA SER A 44 4.34 7.88 13.77
C SER A 44 4.01 8.85 12.62
N LEU A 45 2.90 8.65 11.91
CA LEU A 45 2.49 9.47 10.76
C LEU A 45 1.22 10.31 11.01
N LYS A 46 0.59 10.18 12.18
CA LYS A 46 -0.64 10.92 12.52
C LYS A 46 -0.40 12.26 13.20
N GLU A 47 0.79 12.53 13.73
CA GLU A 47 1.05 13.69 14.59
C GLU A 47 1.57 14.95 13.85
N GLY A 48 1.19 15.16 12.59
CA GLY A 48 1.62 16.36 11.86
C GLY A 48 0.83 16.77 10.62
N ALA A 49 -0.23 16.07 10.26
CA ALA A 49 -1.01 16.37 9.05
C ALA A 49 -2.49 16.49 9.40
N GLY A 50 -2.93 17.72 9.65
CA GLY A 50 -4.35 18.05 9.63
C GLY A 50 -4.94 17.68 8.28
N GLN A 51 -5.82 16.67 8.25
CA GLN A 51 -6.83 16.40 7.22
C GLN A 51 -6.41 16.61 5.75
N ASN A 52 -5.17 16.34 5.40
CA ASN A 52 -4.70 16.18 4.03
C ASN A 52 -3.95 14.85 3.95
N SER A 53 -4.67 13.76 4.19
CA SER A 53 -4.20 12.41 3.85
C SER A 53 -3.71 12.45 2.41
N LYS A 54 -2.40 12.62 2.23
CA LYS A 54 -1.74 12.57 0.95
C LYS A 54 -1.91 11.12 0.56
N VAL A 55 -2.99 10.83 -0.17
CA VAL A 55 -3.21 9.55 -0.81
C VAL A 55 -1.94 9.33 -1.61
N PHE A 56 -1.06 8.48 -1.10
CA PHE A 56 0.16 8.13 -1.78
C PHE A 56 -0.30 7.26 -2.94
N GLY A 57 -0.61 7.93 -4.06
CA GLY A 57 -1.10 7.28 -5.25
C GLY A 57 -0.10 6.20 -5.66
N ILE A 58 -0.63 5.09 -6.20
CA ILE A 58 0.21 4.03 -6.75
C ILE A 58 1.16 4.67 -7.76
N THR A 59 2.47 4.52 -7.53
CA THR A 59 3.49 5.09 -8.41
C THR A 59 3.38 4.48 -9.80
N ALA A 60 3.81 5.21 -10.83
CA ALA A 60 3.78 4.70 -12.21
C ALA A 60 4.56 3.37 -12.34
N ASP A 61 5.69 3.26 -11.64
CA ASP A 61 6.51 2.05 -11.61
C ASP A 61 5.81 0.89 -10.93
N ALA A 62 5.15 1.13 -9.78
CA ALA A 62 4.35 0.10 -9.11
C ALA A 62 3.18 -0.36 -9.97
N LYS A 63 2.48 0.57 -10.64
CA LYS A 63 1.38 0.24 -11.55
C LYS A 63 1.84 -0.58 -12.75
N LYS A 64 3.00 -0.23 -13.33
CA LYS A 64 3.63 -1.00 -14.41
C LYS A 64 4.02 -2.40 -13.93
N CYS A 65 4.67 -2.51 -12.77
CA CYS A 65 5.03 -3.78 -12.14
C CYS A 65 3.81 -4.70 -11.96
N ILE A 66 2.73 -4.18 -11.38
CA ILE A 66 1.48 -4.93 -11.17
C ILE A 66 0.89 -5.44 -12.49
N ASN A 67 0.76 -4.55 -13.49
CA ASN A 67 0.18 -4.93 -14.77
C ASN A 67 1.04 -5.97 -15.51
N THR A 68 2.37 -5.77 -15.57
CA THR A 68 3.29 -6.72 -16.20
C THR A 68 3.17 -8.10 -15.58
N HIS A 69 3.21 -8.19 -14.25
CA HIS A 69 3.13 -9.49 -13.57
C HIS A 69 1.75 -10.13 -13.71
N ARG A 70 0.67 -9.35 -13.80
CA ARG A 70 -0.67 -9.87 -14.10
C ARG A 70 -0.72 -10.49 -15.50
N ASP A 71 -0.24 -9.76 -16.50
CA ASP A 71 -0.26 -10.21 -17.89
C ASP A 71 0.64 -11.43 -18.09
N GLU A 72 1.80 -11.47 -17.43
CA GLU A 72 2.69 -12.64 -17.41
C GLU A 72 2.00 -13.84 -16.76
N PHE A 73 1.36 -13.65 -15.60
CA PHE A 73 0.62 -14.70 -14.91
C PHE A 73 -0.47 -15.29 -15.81
N GLU A 74 -1.33 -14.45 -16.37
CA GLU A 74 -2.43 -14.88 -17.25
C GLU A 74 -1.89 -15.62 -18.48
N THR A 75 -0.86 -15.07 -19.13
CA THR A 75 -0.28 -15.66 -20.35
C THR A 75 0.39 -17.00 -20.07
N LYS A 76 1.16 -17.12 -19.00
CA LYS A 76 1.93 -18.34 -18.70
C LYS A 76 1.08 -19.43 -18.04
N MET A 77 0.08 -19.05 -17.24
CA MET A 77 -0.83 -20.03 -16.65
C MET A 77 -1.83 -20.57 -17.69
N SER A 78 -2.31 -19.73 -18.61
CA SER A 78 -3.12 -20.21 -19.74
C SER A 78 -2.30 -21.06 -20.73
N HIS A 79 -1.00 -20.80 -20.83
CA HIS A 79 -0.08 -21.59 -21.63
C HIS A 79 0.49 -22.78 -20.85
N ASP A 80 -0.26 -23.88 -20.83
CA ASP A 80 0.17 -25.17 -20.26
C ASP A 80 0.58 -25.10 -18.77
N LEU A 81 -0.11 -24.28 -17.96
CA LEU A 81 0.15 -24.16 -16.52
C LEU A 81 1.65 -24.00 -16.20
N SER A 82 2.31 -23.07 -16.89
CA SER A 82 3.77 -22.86 -16.79
C SER A 82 4.15 -22.17 -15.47
N THR A 83 3.93 -22.88 -14.36
CA THR A 83 4.15 -22.42 -12.98
C THR A 83 5.62 -22.09 -12.70
N SER A 84 6.53 -22.87 -13.29
CA SER A 84 7.97 -22.63 -13.17
C SER A 84 8.35 -21.23 -13.64
N HIS A 85 7.83 -20.81 -14.79
CA HIS A 85 8.15 -19.53 -15.40
C HIS A 85 7.65 -18.34 -14.57
N ILE A 86 6.48 -18.49 -13.95
CA ILE A 86 5.94 -17.50 -13.01
C ILE A 86 6.78 -17.44 -11.75
N LEU A 87 7.09 -18.61 -11.17
CA LEU A 87 7.76 -18.65 -9.87
C LEU A 87 9.21 -18.18 -9.93
N THR A 88 9.94 -18.47 -11.01
CA THR A 88 11.35 -18.06 -11.16
C THR A 88 11.53 -16.73 -11.90
N GLY A 89 10.47 -16.21 -12.53
CA GLY A 89 10.50 -14.95 -13.27
C GLY A 89 9.66 -13.89 -12.57
N ALA A 90 8.42 -13.74 -13.03
CA ALA A 90 7.46 -12.73 -12.60
C ALA A 90 7.40 -12.56 -11.08
N PHE A 91 7.27 -13.65 -10.35
CA PHE A 91 7.11 -13.62 -8.90
C PHE A 91 8.40 -13.19 -8.17
N GLN A 92 9.56 -13.64 -8.64
CA GLN A 92 10.85 -13.20 -8.08
C GLN A 92 11.08 -11.70 -8.31
N ASP A 93 10.71 -11.19 -9.47
CA ASP A 93 10.89 -9.78 -9.80
C ASP A 93 9.93 -8.89 -8.98
N ALA A 94 8.70 -9.35 -8.75
CA ALA A 94 7.77 -8.70 -7.83
C ALA A 94 8.33 -8.63 -6.40
N LEU A 95 8.89 -9.73 -5.88
CA LEU A 95 9.49 -9.76 -4.53
C LEU A 95 10.69 -8.81 -4.41
N LYS A 96 11.55 -8.74 -5.43
CA LYS A 96 12.67 -7.79 -5.45
C LYS A 96 12.17 -6.35 -5.45
N PHE A 97 11.14 -6.05 -6.24
CA PHE A 97 10.53 -4.72 -6.29
C PHE A 97 9.96 -4.32 -4.92
N ILE A 98 9.24 -5.23 -4.27
CA ILE A 98 8.71 -5.03 -2.91
C ILE A 98 9.84 -4.77 -1.92
N LYS A 99 10.86 -5.65 -1.90
CA LYS A 99 12.01 -5.51 -1.00
C LYS A 99 12.75 -4.17 -1.20
N SER A 100 12.93 -3.75 -2.45
CA SER A 100 13.53 -2.45 -2.79
C SER A 100 12.67 -1.30 -2.28
N SER A 101 11.35 -1.38 -2.45
CA SER A 101 10.40 -0.36 -1.99
C SER A 101 10.42 -0.23 -0.46
N ILE A 102 10.46 -1.35 0.27
CA ILE A 102 10.59 -1.36 1.73
C ILE A 102 11.92 -0.75 2.17
N SER A 103 13.03 -1.09 1.51
CA SER A 103 14.33 -0.48 1.81
C SER A 103 14.28 1.04 1.68
N MET A 104 13.70 1.55 0.60
CA MET A 104 13.53 3.00 0.41
C MET A 104 12.66 3.64 1.50
N LEU A 105 11.61 2.97 1.95
CA LEU A 105 10.77 3.46 3.05
C LEU A 105 11.55 3.51 4.37
N LYS A 106 12.34 2.47 4.67
CA LYS A 106 13.22 2.41 5.84
C LYS A 106 14.26 3.53 5.79
N ASP A 107 14.90 3.75 4.65
CA ASP A 107 15.87 4.83 4.46
C ASP A 107 15.23 6.21 4.65
N LEU A 108 14.01 6.41 4.14
CA LEU A 108 13.28 7.67 4.31
C LEU A 108 12.92 7.94 5.78
N TYR A 109 12.55 6.90 6.54
CA TYR A 109 12.20 7.04 7.95
C TYR A 109 13.43 7.22 8.86
N LEU A 110 14.53 6.52 8.58
CA LEU A 110 15.77 6.62 9.37
C LEU A 110 16.52 7.96 9.15
N VAL A 111 16.23 8.70 8.07
CA VAL A 111 16.83 10.00 7.76
C VAL A 111 16.17 11.17 8.51
N THR A 112 15.08 10.98 9.26
CA THR A 112 14.51 12.07 10.09
C THR A 112 14.10 11.66 11.50
N PRO A 113 14.97 11.98 12.47
CA PRO A 113 14.54 12.54 13.74
C PRO A 113 15.35 13.83 14.03
N GLY A 114 14.88 15.02 13.65
CA GLY A 114 15.50 16.22 14.21
C GLY A 114 15.36 17.62 13.58
N THR A 115 14.68 17.86 12.47
CA THR A 115 14.78 19.20 11.82
C THR A 115 13.44 19.81 11.36
N PHE A 116 12.39 19.69 12.17
CA PHE A 116 11.19 20.52 11.98
C PHE A 116 10.65 21.18 13.26
N GLY A 117 11.35 21.03 14.40
CA GLY A 117 10.91 21.55 15.71
C GLY A 117 11.53 22.88 16.15
N GLU A 118 12.39 23.52 15.35
CA GLU A 118 13.16 24.69 15.80
C GLU A 118 13.12 25.85 14.79
N ALA A 119 11.91 26.23 14.36
CA ALA A 119 11.71 27.47 13.59
C ALA A 119 10.51 28.32 14.06
N ILE A 120 9.83 27.96 15.17
CA ILE A 120 8.67 28.72 15.69
C ILE A 120 8.87 29.31 17.10
N ALA A 121 10.12 29.46 17.58
CA ALA A 121 10.38 30.01 18.91
C ALA A 121 11.11 31.38 18.92
N ASN A 122 11.63 31.87 17.80
CA ASN A 122 12.38 33.14 17.77
C ASN A 122 11.97 34.02 16.59
N GLY A 123 10.88 34.79 16.76
CA GLY A 123 10.50 35.79 15.77
C GLY A 123 9.23 36.57 16.10
N CYS A 124 9.42 37.76 16.68
CA CYS A 124 8.46 38.87 16.76
C CYS A 124 7.31 38.77 17.78
N GLY A 125 7.60 39.24 18.99
CA GLY A 125 6.62 40.04 19.73
C GLY A 125 6.52 41.45 19.13
N GLN A 126 5.29 41.96 18.99
CA GLN A 126 4.82 43.22 19.58
C GLN A 126 3.39 43.53 19.12
N GLY A 127 2.50 43.75 20.08
CA GLY A 127 1.63 44.92 20.04
C GLY A 127 0.19 44.79 19.53
N ASN A 128 -0.72 44.74 20.52
CA ASN A 128 -1.89 45.62 20.65
C ASN A 128 -3.27 45.18 20.11
N SER A 129 -4.18 45.11 21.09
CA SER A 129 -5.55 45.65 21.14
C SER A 129 -6.67 44.63 21.24
N LEU A 130 -7.24 44.60 22.46
CA LEU A 130 -8.60 44.18 22.76
C LEU A 130 -9.64 44.99 21.96
N GLU A 131 -10.87 44.45 22.00
CA GLU A 131 -12.16 44.99 21.55
C GLU A 131 -12.50 44.62 20.08
N THR A 132 -13.69 44.14 19.70
CA THR A 132 -14.99 44.05 20.38
C THR A 132 -15.97 43.28 19.44
N MET A 133 -17.05 42.77 20.04
CA MET A 133 -18.38 42.48 19.47
C MET A 133 -18.76 41.08 18.96
N CYS A 134 -19.70 40.54 19.74
CA CYS A 134 -20.73 39.55 19.48
C CYS A 134 -21.88 40.15 18.63
N SER A 135 -22.43 39.39 17.67
CA SER A 135 -23.84 39.30 17.21
C SER A 135 -23.86 38.44 15.94
N VAL A 136 -24.43 37.23 15.96
CA VAL A 136 -25.83 36.91 15.66
C VAL A 136 -26.27 37.41 14.28
N GLU A 137 -26.29 36.50 13.32
CA GLU A 137 -27.41 36.41 12.39
C GLU A 137 -27.69 34.94 12.11
N GLN A 138 -28.96 34.58 12.33
CA GLN A 138 -29.55 33.26 12.32
C GLN A 138 -30.66 33.37 11.28
N ASP A 139 -30.69 32.46 10.30
CA ASP A 139 -31.88 32.23 9.49
C ASP A 139 -31.93 30.76 9.00
N PRO A 140 -33.13 30.23 8.74
CA PRO A 140 -33.48 28.84 9.00
C PRO A 140 -33.85 28.03 7.76
N GLU A 141 -33.96 26.71 7.98
CA GLU A 141 -34.72 25.68 7.23
C GLU A 141 -34.63 25.60 5.69
N ALA A 142 -34.14 24.44 5.22
CA ALA A 142 -34.86 23.65 4.21
C ALA A 142 -34.47 22.16 4.31
N VAL A 143 -35.33 21.39 4.97
CA VAL A 143 -35.42 19.93 4.85
C VAL A 143 -35.91 19.58 3.45
N SER A 144 -35.22 18.69 2.73
CA SER A 144 -35.85 17.92 1.64
C SER A 144 -35.30 16.49 1.56
N VAL A 145 -36.05 15.60 2.23
CA VAL A 145 -36.55 14.29 1.77
C VAL A 145 -35.61 13.44 0.90
N VAL A 146 -35.08 12.39 1.54
CA VAL A 146 -34.61 11.14 0.94
C VAL A 146 -35.74 10.52 0.11
N LYS A 147 -35.52 10.32 -1.19
CA LYS A 147 -36.40 9.52 -2.03
C LYS A 147 -35.82 8.11 -2.17
N GLU A 148 -36.43 7.15 -1.49
CA GLU A 148 -36.17 5.72 -1.66
C GLU A 148 -36.36 5.29 -3.14
N PRO A 149 -35.53 4.37 -3.65
CA PRO A 149 -35.76 3.73 -4.94
C PRO A 149 -36.83 2.64 -4.84
N ASN A 150 -37.80 2.67 -5.76
CA ASN A 150 -38.89 1.69 -5.89
C ASN A 150 -38.40 0.23 -5.97
N PRO A 151 -39.11 -0.74 -5.37
CA PRO A 151 -38.84 -2.16 -5.58
C PRO A 151 -39.27 -2.63 -6.99
N PRO A 152 -38.57 -3.62 -7.58
CA PRO A 152 -38.92 -4.18 -8.89
C PRO A 152 -40.22 -5.00 -8.84
N PRO A 153 -40.98 -5.06 -9.95
CA PRO A 153 -42.26 -5.77 -10.01
C PRO A 153 -42.07 -7.29 -9.92
N ALA A 154 -42.94 -7.94 -9.14
CA ALA A 154 -43.06 -9.38 -9.04
C ALA A 154 -43.48 -9.98 -10.38
N ILE A 155 -42.70 -10.95 -10.88
CA ILE A 155 -43.07 -11.77 -12.03
C ILE A 155 -43.96 -12.90 -11.50
N ALA A 156 -45.23 -12.89 -11.89
CA ALA A 156 -46.17 -13.98 -11.68
C ALA A 156 -46.41 -14.71 -13.00
N SER A 157 -46.01 -15.99 -13.07
CA SER A 157 -46.72 -17.13 -13.67
C SER A 157 -45.82 -18.36 -13.66
#